data_AF-A0A1V4A2U0-F1
#
_entry.id   AF-A0A1V4A2U0-F1
#
_cell.length_a   1.000
_cell.length_b   1.000
_cell.length_c   1.000
_cell.angle_alpha   90.00
_cell.angle_beta   90.00
_cell.angle_gamma   90.00
#
_symmetry.space_group_name_H-M   'P 1'
#
loop_
_entity.id
_entity.type
_entity.pdbx_description
1 polymer ?
#
loop_
_entity_poly.entity_id
_entity_poly.type
_entity_poly.pdbx_seq_one_letter_code
_entity_poly.pdbx_strand_id
1 'polypeptide(L)'
;MLTTTKASTRSFVPSLCSAEEAYDFEHFRDRLARPEVLAHAVAVCVFRAPLLAVPVGGPRRGGYMSFDLLPLAIGARGLLTNRPGFPNLRVRWSPYRDTCHTVEWGDPAPEWWEDDAVFGRFYGYSEAAITTFVRQHPRPSPAVSVPCSPTAP
;
A
#
# COMPACT_ATOMS: atom_id res chain seq x y z
N MET A 1 44.33 -21.34 7.26
CA MET A 1 44.01 -20.03 6.66
C MET A 1 42.54 -20.06 6.26
N LEU A 2 41.68 -19.34 6.98
CA LEU A 2 40.26 -19.24 6.66
C LEU A 2 40.08 -18.09 5.66
N THR A 3 39.79 -18.43 4.41
CA THR A 3 39.39 -17.47 3.39
C THR A 3 38.00 -16.94 3.71
N THR A 4 37.95 -15.73 4.29
CA THR A 4 36.72 -14.97 4.46
C THR A 4 36.23 -14.55 3.07
N THR A 5 35.23 -15.25 2.54
CA THR A 5 34.52 -14.81 1.33
C THR A 5 33.86 -13.47 1.66
N LYS A 6 34.36 -12.39 1.06
CA LYS A 6 33.77 -11.05 1.16
C LYS A 6 32.37 -11.16 0.55
N ALA A 7 31.34 -11.25 1.39
CA ALA A 7 29.97 -11.20 0.93
C ALA A 7 29.83 -9.91 0.11
N SER A 8 29.51 -10.05 -1.18
CA SER A 8 29.15 -8.92 -2.01
C SER A 8 27.91 -8.31 -1.36
N THR A 9 28.07 -7.17 -0.70
CA THR A 9 26.99 -6.33 -0.22
C THR A 9 26.27 -5.81 -1.46
N ARG A 10 25.41 -6.66 -2.05
CA ARG A 10 24.37 -6.18 -2.95
C ARG A 10 23.62 -5.13 -2.17
N SER A 11 23.64 -3.91 -2.69
CA SER A 11 22.93 -2.79 -2.11
C SER A 11 21.45 -3.16 -2.00
N PHE A 12 20.94 -3.29 -0.78
CA PHE A 12 19.51 -3.42 -0.48
C PHE A 12 18.80 -2.05 -0.61
N VAL A 13 19.45 -1.05 -1.23
CA VAL A 13 18.91 0.30 -1.29
C VAL A 13 17.80 0.34 -2.35
N PRO A 14 16.59 0.78 -1.97
CA PRO A 14 15.52 1.00 -2.94
C PRO A 14 15.96 1.98 -4.02
N SER A 15 15.45 1.82 -5.23
CA SER A 15 15.64 2.77 -6.33
C SER A 15 14.31 3.15 -6.97
N LEU A 16 14.31 4.20 -7.77
CA LEU A 16 13.16 4.56 -8.60
C LEU A 16 13.35 3.99 -10.02
N CYS A 17 12.23 3.55 -10.59
CA CYS A 17 12.10 3.13 -11.98
C CYS A 17 10.90 3.88 -12.60
N SER A 18 10.69 3.72 -13.91
CA SER A 18 9.49 4.25 -14.55
C SER A 18 8.22 3.60 -13.98
N ALA A 19 7.10 4.32 -13.99
CA ALA A 19 5.85 3.81 -13.42
C ALA A 19 5.39 2.53 -14.14
N GLU A 20 5.57 2.51 -15.46
CA GLU A 20 5.18 1.45 -16.39
C GLU A 20 5.96 0.14 -16.16
N GLU A 21 7.11 0.20 -15.49
CA GLU A 21 7.87 -0.99 -15.09
C GLU A 21 7.29 -1.70 -13.86
N ALA A 22 6.38 -1.06 -13.11
CA ALA A 22 5.77 -1.67 -11.93
C ALA A 22 4.84 -2.83 -12.32
N TYR A 23 4.92 -3.93 -11.58
CA TYR A 23 4.11 -5.14 -11.84
C TYR A 23 2.60 -4.89 -11.70
N ASP A 24 2.23 -3.92 -10.88
CA ASP A 24 0.86 -3.50 -10.60
C ASP A 24 0.43 -2.26 -11.40
N PHE A 25 1.22 -1.79 -12.38
CA PHE A 25 0.88 -0.60 -13.15
C PHE A 25 -0.47 -0.72 -13.85
N GLU A 26 -0.64 -1.77 -14.65
CA GLU A 26 -1.91 -2.01 -15.37
C GLU A 26 -3.06 -2.28 -14.41
N HIS A 27 -2.78 -2.87 -13.25
CA HIS A 27 -3.77 -3.06 -12.21
C HIS A 27 -4.37 -1.73 -11.75
N PHE A 28 -3.53 -0.73 -11.51
CA PHE A 28 -3.95 0.62 -11.11
C PHE A 28 -4.59 1.37 -12.28
N ARG A 29 -3.95 1.39 -13.46
CA ARG A 29 -4.44 2.10 -14.64
C ARG A 29 -5.90 1.77 -14.94
N ASP A 30 -6.23 0.48 -14.91
CA ASP A 30 -7.55 0.01 -15.32
C ASP A 30 -8.63 0.22 -14.23
N ARG A 31 -8.23 0.51 -12.99
CA ARG A 31 -9.16 0.58 -11.83
C ARG A 31 -9.32 1.97 -11.23
N LEU A 32 -8.39 2.89 -11.45
CA LEU A 32 -8.48 4.25 -10.92
C LEU A 32 -9.64 5.02 -11.56
N ALA A 33 -10.34 5.83 -10.77
CA ALA A 33 -11.39 6.72 -11.26
C ALA A 33 -10.84 7.84 -12.17
N ARG A 34 -9.57 8.21 -11.95
CA ARG A 34 -8.83 9.23 -12.69
C ARG A 34 -7.43 8.70 -13.01
N PRO A 35 -7.24 7.93 -14.09
CA PRO A 35 -5.94 7.38 -14.45
C PRO A 35 -4.87 8.44 -14.73
N GLU A 36 -5.26 9.70 -14.96
CA GLU A 36 -4.34 10.81 -15.24
C GLU A 36 -3.37 11.09 -14.08
N VAL A 37 -3.72 10.68 -12.84
CA VAL A 37 -2.82 10.78 -11.69
C VAL A 37 -1.53 9.98 -11.88
N LEU A 38 -1.54 8.98 -12.76
CA LEU A 38 -0.37 8.15 -13.06
C LEU A 38 0.76 8.92 -13.76
N ALA A 39 0.49 10.10 -14.31
CA ALA A 39 1.52 10.96 -14.91
C ALA A 39 2.63 11.37 -13.92
N HIS A 40 2.37 11.31 -12.61
CA HIS A 40 3.35 11.58 -11.56
C HIS A 40 3.69 10.34 -10.71
N ALA A 41 3.20 9.17 -11.10
CA ALA A 41 3.54 7.92 -10.42
C ALA A 41 4.98 7.50 -10.69
N VAL A 42 5.51 6.69 -9.79
CA VAL A 42 6.85 6.09 -9.91
C VAL A 42 6.82 4.67 -9.38
N ALA A 43 7.64 3.81 -9.97
CA ALA A 43 7.90 2.51 -9.39
C ALA A 43 9.00 2.63 -8.34
N VAL A 44 8.76 2.12 -7.13
CA VAL A 44 9.79 1.91 -6.12
C VAL A 44 10.27 0.47 -6.28
N CYS A 45 11.51 0.31 -6.73
CA CYS A 45 12.14 -0.99 -6.94
C CYS A 45 12.97 -1.36 -5.72
N VAL A 46 12.57 -2.44 -5.06
CA VAL A 46 13.41 -3.10 -4.06
C VAL A 46 13.97 -4.36 -4.70
N PHE A 47 15.29 -4.38 -4.91
CA PHE A 47 16.02 -5.35 -5.73
C PHE A 47 15.56 -5.45 -7.19
N ARG A 48 14.46 -6.17 -7.42
CA ARG A 48 13.94 -6.59 -8.71
C ARG A 48 12.41 -6.59 -8.75
N ALA A 49 11.77 -6.14 -7.68
CA ALA A 49 10.32 -6.07 -7.56
C ALA A 49 9.89 -4.59 -7.57
N PRO A 50 9.67 -4.00 -8.75
CA PRO A 50 9.09 -2.67 -8.87
C PRO A 50 7.59 -2.71 -8.51
N LEU A 51 7.22 -1.94 -7.48
CA LEU A 51 5.83 -1.72 -7.09
C LEU A 51 5.47 -0.24 -7.27
N LEU A 52 4.24 0.03 -7.70
CA LEU A 52 3.81 1.37 -8.05
C LEU A 52 3.49 2.20 -6.81
N ALA A 53 4.18 3.34 -6.67
CA ALA A 53 3.76 4.41 -5.79
C ALA A 53 2.83 5.35 -6.56
N VAL A 54 1.53 5.29 -6.27
CA VAL A 54 0.52 6.13 -6.91
C VAL A 54 0.32 7.44 -6.14
N PRO A 55 0.53 8.61 -6.77
CA PRO A 55 0.42 9.90 -6.12
C PRO A 55 -1.02 10.19 -5.70
N VAL A 56 -1.21 11.13 -4.78
CA VAL A 56 -2.51 11.75 -4.54
C VAL A 56 -2.90 12.62 -5.73
N GLY A 57 -4.20 12.79 -5.94
CA GLY A 57 -4.74 13.59 -7.05
C GLY A 57 -6.19 13.25 -7.34
N GLY A 58 -6.96 14.25 -7.77
CA GLY A 58 -8.40 14.10 -7.95
C GLY A 58 -9.07 13.55 -6.68
N PRO A 59 -9.80 12.41 -6.76
CA PRO A 59 -10.44 11.81 -5.58
C PRO A 59 -9.48 11.00 -4.69
N ARG A 60 -8.26 10.68 -5.14
CA ARG A 60 -7.30 9.89 -4.38
C ARG A 60 -6.64 10.75 -3.31
N ARG A 61 -6.85 10.41 -2.05
CA ARG A 61 -6.43 11.22 -0.89
C ARG A 61 -5.15 10.74 -0.22
N GLY A 62 -4.75 9.50 -0.44
CA GLY A 62 -3.54 8.94 0.15
C GLY A 62 -3.08 7.67 -0.53
N GLY A 63 -2.01 7.10 0.01
CA GLY A 63 -1.44 5.85 -0.42
C GLY A 63 -0.43 5.34 0.58
N TYR A 64 -0.08 4.07 0.47
CA TYR A 64 0.97 3.48 1.27
C TYR A 64 1.72 2.41 0.49
N MET A 65 2.91 2.06 0.97
CA MET A 65 3.68 0.92 0.52
C MET A 65 4.28 0.19 1.73
N SER A 66 4.17 -1.13 1.73
CA SER A 66 4.63 -2.02 2.80
C SER A 66 6.06 -2.48 2.56
N PHE A 67 6.86 -2.55 3.63
CA PHE A 67 8.25 -2.99 3.59
C PHE A 67 8.59 -3.91 4.77
N ASP A 68 9.37 -4.95 4.47
CA ASP A 68 9.77 -5.96 5.46
C ASP A 68 10.89 -5.48 6.39
N LEU A 69 11.58 -4.40 6.03
CA LEU A 69 12.72 -3.87 6.79
C LEU A 69 12.65 -2.35 6.90
N LEU A 70 12.89 -1.81 8.10
CA LEU A 70 12.90 -0.36 8.35
C LEU A 70 13.86 0.42 7.42
N PRO A 71 15.10 -0.04 7.14
CA PRO A 71 15.98 0.66 6.21
C PRO A 71 15.38 0.82 4.79
N LEU A 72 14.59 -0.15 4.32
CA LEU A 72 13.91 -0.07 3.03
C LEU A 72 12.80 1.00 3.07
N ALA A 73 12.00 1.02 4.13
CA ALA A 73 10.97 2.04 4.32
C ALA A 73 11.56 3.46 4.38
N ILE A 74 12.66 3.65 5.11
CA ILE A 74 13.38 4.93 5.18
C ILE A 74 13.91 5.32 3.79
N GLY A 75 14.53 4.38 3.08
CA GLY A 75 15.04 4.61 1.72
C GLY A 75 13.93 5.03 0.75
N ALA A 76 12.82 4.29 0.74
CA ALA A 76 11.67 4.60 -0.10
C ALA A 76 11.03 5.96 0.25
N ARG A 77 10.87 6.28 1.54
CA ARG A 77 10.43 7.62 1.96
C ARG A 77 11.36 8.71 1.43
N GLY A 78 12.67 8.50 1.49
CA GLY A 78 13.67 9.41 0.93
C GLY A 78 13.48 9.63 -0.56
N LEU A 79 13.26 8.56 -1.34
CA LEU A 79 13.01 8.63 -2.78
C LEU A 79 11.74 9.41 -3.14
N LEU A 80 10.68 9.29 -2.34
CA LEU A 80 9.41 9.98 -2.57
C LEU A 80 9.40 11.43 -2.06
N THR A 81 10.37 11.82 -1.24
CA THR A 81 10.44 13.18 -0.67
C THR A 81 10.57 14.23 -1.77
N ASN A 82 9.83 15.33 -1.65
CA ASN A 82 9.76 16.43 -2.62
C ASN A 82 9.25 16.04 -4.02
N ARG A 83 8.71 14.83 -4.20
CA ARG A 83 8.05 14.45 -5.45
C ARG A 83 6.61 14.97 -5.49
N PRO A 84 6.15 15.51 -6.63
CA PRO A 84 4.75 15.90 -6.81
C PRO A 84 3.81 14.73 -6.51
N GLY A 85 2.75 15.00 -5.75
CA GLY A 85 1.74 13.99 -5.42
C GLY A 85 2.07 13.06 -4.25
N PHE A 86 3.18 13.28 -3.52
CA PHE A 86 3.52 12.51 -2.31
C PHE A 86 3.64 13.40 -1.06
N PRO A 87 2.59 14.14 -0.66
CA PRO A 87 2.65 15.00 0.51
C PRO A 87 2.64 14.20 1.81
N ASN A 88 3.07 14.82 2.91
CA ASN A 88 2.93 14.30 4.27
C ASN A 88 3.50 12.88 4.49
N LEU A 89 4.66 12.56 3.92
CA LEU A 89 5.28 11.23 4.02
C LEU A 89 5.60 10.81 5.47
N ARG A 90 5.06 9.67 5.89
CA ARG A 90 5.21 9.08 7.22
C ARG A 90 5.73 7.65 7.11
N VAL A 91 6.64 7.25 7.98
CA VAL A 91 6.96 5.83 8.19
C VAL A 91 6.24 5.39 9.45
N ARG A 92 5.46 4.31 9.37
CA ARG A 92 4.71 3.74 10.49
C ARG A 92 5.02 2.27 10.64
N TRP A 93 4.80 1.75 11.85
CA TRP A 93 4.74 0.31 12.05
C TRP A 93 3.56 -0.27 11.28
N SER A 94 3.79 -1.39 10.60
CA SER A 94 2.69 -2.08 9.92
C SER A 94 1.75 -2.69 10.96
N PRO A 95 0.42 -2.66 10.74
CA PRO A 95 -0.53 -3.43 11.53
C PRO A 95 -0.46 -4.94 11.22
N TYR A 96 0.17 -5.34 10.11
CA TYR A 96 0.28 -6.73 9.67
C TYR A 96 1.55 -7.39 10.20
N ARG A 97 1.45 -8.61 10.74
CA ARG A 97 2.57 -9.31 11.42
C ARG A 97 3.71 -9.73 10.49
N ASP A 98 3.42 -9.89 9.21
CA ASP A 98 4.36 -10.29 8.16
C ASP A 98 5.09 -9.10 7.53
N THR A 99 4.67 -7.87 7.81
CA THR A 99 5.27 -6.63 7.31
C THR A 99 5.86 -5.85 8.47
N CYS A 100 7.04 -5.25 8.31
CA CYS A 100 7.65 -4.48 9.39
C CYS A 100 7.12 -3.04 9.44
N HIS A 101 7.19 -2.32 8.32
CA HIS A 101 6.85 -0.89 8.26
C HIS A 101 6.04 -0.54 7.01
N THR A 102 5.23 0.50 7.11
CA THR A 102 4.58 1.14 5.97
C THR A 102 5.16 2.54 5.74
N VAL A 103 5.30 2.92 4.48
CA VAL A 103 5.49 4.32 4.08
C VAL A 103 4.15 4.83 3.58
N GLU A 104 3.56 5.78 4.28
CA GLU A 104 2.27 6.39 3.96
C GLU A 104 2.46 7.81 3.44
N TRP A 105 1.59 8.25 2.53
CA TRP A 105 1.52 9.63 2.04
C TRP A 105 0.07 10.09 1.88
N GLY A 106 -0.12 11.41 1.79
CA GLY A 106 -1.44 12.03 1.74
C GLY A 106 -2.10 12.15 3.10
N ASP A 107 -3.42 12.15 3.09
CA ASP A 107 -4.25 12.21 4.29
C ASP A 107 -4.10 10.92 5.14
N PRO A 108 -4.47 10.95 6.43
CA PRO A 108 -4.56 9.74 7.23
C PRO A 108 -5.51 8.72 6.59
N ALA A 109 -5.11 7.46 6.56
CA ALA A 109 -5.96 6.39 6.06
C ALA A 109 -7.24 6.25 6.90
N PRO A 110 -8.35 5.80 6.32
CA PRO A 110 -9.55 5.45 7.07
C PRO A 110 -9.24 4.42 8.16
N GLU A 111 -10.05 4.43 9.21
CA GLU A 111 -9.92 3.47 10.30
C GLU A 111 -10.21 2.04 9.82
N TRP A 112 -9.54 1.05 10.40
CA TRP A 112 -9.58 -0.35 9.92
C TRP A 112 -10.98 -0.99 9.98
N TRP A 113 -11.89 -0.45 10.78
CA TRP A 113 -13.28 -0.92 10.89
C TRP A 113 -14.21 -0.37 9.81
N GLU A 114 -13.76 0.61 9.01
CA GLU A 114 -14.53 1.14 7.88
C GLU A 114 -14.77 0.08 6.79
N ASP A 115 -15.73 0.34 5.91
CA ASP A 115 -16.05 -0.55 4.80
C ASP A 115 -15.05 -0.45 3.65
N ASP A 116 -14.88 -1.54 2.90
CA ASP A 116 -13.97 -1.59 1.74
C ASP A 116 -14.31 -0.52 0.68
N ALA A 117 -15.57 -0.10 0.59
CA ALA A 117 -15.98 0.99 -0.29
C ALA A 117 -15.41 2.36 0.14
N VAL A 118 -15.24 2.59 1.44
CA VAL A 118 -14.60 3.80 1.99
C VAL A 118 -13.11 3.80 1.63
N PHE A 119 -12.42 2.68 1.83
CA PHE A 119 -11.02 2.53 1.41
C PHE A 119 -10.87 2.68 -0.11
N GLY A 120 -11.77 2.08 -0.89
CA GLY A 120 -11.80 2.16 -2.33
C GLY A 120 -11.83 3.61 -2.83
N ARG A 121 -12.77 4.40 -2.30
CA ARG A 121 -12.90 5.84 -2.62
C ARG A 121 -11.69 6.63 -2.13
N PHE A 122 -11.19 6.36 -0.92
CA PHE A 122 -10.00 7.03 -0.37
C PHE A 122 -8.77 6.84 -1.27
N TYR A 123 -8.55 5.63 -1.77
CA TYR A 123 -7.47 5.32 -2.71
C TYR A 123 -7.78 5.68 -4.18
N GLY A 124 -8.94 6.30 -4.44
CA GLY A 124 -9.30 6.82 -5.76
C GLY A 124 -9.66 5.76 -6.80
N TYR A 125 -10.06 4.56 -6.37
CA TYR A 125 -10.60 3.56 -7.27
C TYR A 125 -11.95 4.01 -7.84
N SER A 126 -12.26 3.55 -9.06
CA SER A 126 -13.56 3.79 -9.71
C SER A 126 -14.67 3.04 -8.98
N GLU A 127 -15.89 3.58 -9.00
CA GLU A 127 -17.05 2.91 -8.39
C GLU A 127 -17.29 1.51 -8.97
N ALA A 128 -17.00 1.30 -10.25
CA ALA A 128 -17.08 -0.02 -10.88
C ALA A 128 -16.07 -1.03 -10.29
N ALA A 129 -14.82 -0.59 -10.06
CA ALA A 129 -13.79 -1.41 -9.43
C ALA A 129 -14.14 -1.71 -7.97
N ILE A 130 -14.62 -0.71 -7.23
CA ILE A 130 -15.07 -0.85 -5.84
C ILE A 130 -16.22 -1.85 -5.75
N THR A 131 -17.26 -1.68 -6.57
CA THR A 131 -18.42 -2.58 -6.60
C THR A 131 -18.02 -4.02 -6.92
N THR A 132 -17.08 -4.20 -7.85
CA THR A 132 -16.55 -5.52 -8.20
C THR A 132 -15.81 -6.16 -7.03
N PHE A 133 -14.96 -5.39 -6.35
CA PHE A 133 -14.19 -5.88 -5.20
C PHE A 133 -15.10 -6.31 -4.05
N VAL A 134 -16.05 -5.45 -3.64
CA VAL A 134 -16.99 -5.72 -2.55
C VAL A 134 -17.83 -6.97 -2.83
N ARG A 135 -18.26 -7.16 -4.08
CA ARG A 135 -19.01 -8.35 -4.49
C ARG A 135 -18.16 -9.64 -4.39
N GLN A 136 -16.87 -9.56 -4.66
CA GLN A 136 -15.95 -10.71 -4.61
C GLN A 136 -15.48 -11.03 -3.19
N HIS A 137 -15.47 -10.05 -2.30
CA HIS A 137 -14.99 -10.17 -0.91
C HIS A 137 -16.07 -9.73 0.07
N PRO A 138 -17.21 -10.44 0.16
CA PRO A 138 -18.23 -10.10 1.13
C PRO A 138 -17.66 -10.22 2.54
N ARG A 139 -17.76 -9.13 3.32
CA ARG A 139 -17.35 -9.13 4.72
C ARG A 139 -18.19 -10.18 5.46
N PRO A 140 -17.60 -11.06 6.28
CA PRO A 140 -18.38 -11.98 7.09
C PRO A 140 -19.31 -11.16 7.97
N SER A 141 -20.63 -11.43 7.91
CA SER A 141 -21.58 -10.83 8.84
C SER A 141 -21.10 -11.08 10.27
N PRO A 142 -21.14 -10.08 11.16
CA PRO A 142 -20.90 -10.35 12.58
C PRO A 142 -21.89 -11.42 13.01
N ALA A 143 -21.37 -12.55 13.48
CA ALA A 143 -22.21 -13.60 14.04
C ALA A 143 -23.05 -12.96 15.14
N VAL A 144 -24.38 -13.02 15.00
CA VAL A 144 -25.29 -12.66 16.08
C VAL A 144 -24.97 -13.62 17.21
N SER A 145 -24.29 -13.14 18.26
CA SER A 145 -24.05 -13.90 19.47
C SER A 145 -25.41 -14.25 20.07
N VAL A 146 -25.88 -15.47 19.84
CA VAL A 146 -27.05 -15.99 20.55
C VAL A 146 -26.67 -16.00 22.04
N PRO A 147 -27.42 -15.33 22.93
CA PRO A 147 -27.13 -15.37 24.35
C PRO A 147 -27.21 -16.83 24.82
N CYS A 148 -26.12 -17.33 25.39
CA CYS A 148 -26.10 -18.64 26.03
C CYS A 148 -27.07 -18.58 27.21
N SER A 149 -28.24 -19.22 27.11
CA SER A 149 -29.21 -19.28 28.20
C SER A 149 -28.62 -20.14 29.33
N PRO A 150 -28.51 -19.63 30.57
CA PRO A 150 -28.13 -20.47 31.69
C PRO A 150 -29.34 -21.34 32.04
N THR A 151 -29.30 -22.62 31.68
CA THR A 151 -30.24 -23.60 32.25
C THR A 151 -29.55 -24.24 33.45
N ALA A 152 -29.95 -23.82 34.65
CA ALA A 152 -29.53 -24.43 35.91
C ALA A 152 -30.50 -25.57 36.29
N PRO A 153 -30.00 -26.65 36.92
CA PRO A 153 -30.73 -27.38 37.95
C PRO A 153 -30.30 -26.97 39.36
#